data_AF-A0A3D1VFB0-F1
#
_entry.id   AF-A0A3D1VFB0-F1
#
_cell.length_a   1.000
_cell.length_b   1.000
_cell.length_c   1.000
_cell.angle_alpha   90.00
_cell.angle_beta   90.00
_cell.angle_gamma   90.00
#
_symmetry.space_group_name_H-M   'P 1'
#
loop_
_entity.id
_entity.type
_entity.pdbx_description
1 polymer ?
#
loop_
_entity_poly.entity_id
_entity_poly.type
_entity_poly.pdbx_seq_one_letter_code
_entity_poly.pdbx_strand_id
1 'polypeptide(L)'
;MDFLSAHNNTKVKINTPKTKSSIRTIRLCDECIRLLSELKANQIPKSKYIFPSSVTGEIRDTSAVTRRLHRIQDRAGVPRIRFHDLRHSFATLSLEQGMDIKTVSHMLGHTDAGFTMNTYMHVTDSMQENVANTMGNLLGGNVANS
;
A
#
# COMPACT_ATOMS: atom_id res chain seq x y z
N MET A 1 25.64 6.14 37.65
CA MET A 1 25.57 5.74 36.22
C MET A 1 24.11 5.47 35.92
N ASP A 2 23.35 6.55 35.78
CA ASP A 2 21.89 6.50 35.62
C ASP A 2 21.56 6.57 34.12
N PHE A 3 21.29 5.43 33.51
CA PHE A 3 20.66 5.39 32.19
C PHE A 3 19.15 5.43 32.38
N LEU A 4 18.62 6.66 32.43
CA LEU A 4 17.19 6.94 32.38
C LEU A 4 16.58 6.34 31.10
N SER A 5 15.66 5.42 31.33
CA SER A 5 14.76 4.78 30.37
C SER A 5 13.87 5.82 29.70
N ALA A 6 14.09 6.09 28.42
CA ALA A 6 13.16 6.86 27.59
C ALA A 6 12.02 5.95 27.09
N HIS A 7 11.04 5.70 27.95
CA HIS A 7 9.75 5.13 27.53
C HIS A 7 8.92 6.20 26.81
N ASN A 8 9.05 6.28 25.49
CA ASN A 8 8.13 7.07 24.66
C ASN A 8 6.76 6.38 24.60
N ASN A 9 5.88 6.81 25.51
CA ASN A 9 4.50 6.36 25.71
C ASN A 9 3.58 6.80 24.56
N THR A 10 3.69 6.14 23.40
CA THR A 10 2.72 6.33 22.31
C THR A 10 1.57 5.35 22.54
N LYS A 11 0.54 5.78 23.28
CA LYS A 11 -0.70 5.01 23.42
C LYS A 11 -1.29 4.75 22.04
N VAL A 12 -1.27 3.49 21.60
CA VAL A 12 -1.93 3.09 20.35
C VAL A 12 -3.43 3.24 20.52
N LYS A 13 -4.01 4.31 19.96
CA LYS A 13 -5.45 4.52 19.92
C LYS A 13 -6.03 3.75 18.73
N ILE A 14 -6.83 2.72 19.00
CA ILE A 14 -7.71 2.14 17.98
C ILE A 14 -8.90 3.09 17.84
N ASN A 15 -8.93 3.85 16.76
CA ASN A 15 -10.12 4.62 16.40
C ASN A 15 -11.03 3.72 15.56
N THR A 16 -12.31 3.68 15.89
CA THR A 16 -13.31 3.18 14.93
C THR A 16 -13.38 4.16 13.76
N PRO A 17 -13.62 3.66 12.52
CA PRO A 17 -13.71 4.55 11.37
C PRO A 17 -14.82 5.58 11.60
N LYS A 18 -14.51 6.88 11.48
CA LYS A 18 -15.45 7.99 11.76
C LYS A 18 -16.67 8.01 10.82
N THR A 19 -16.63 7.29 9.70
CA THR A 19 -17.68 7.23 8.70
C THR A 19 -17.82 5.81 8.13
N LYS A 20 -19.05 5.41 7.73
CA LYS A 20 -19.31 4.12 7.06
C LYS A 20 -18.43 3.91 5.82
N SER A 21 -18.06 5.00 5.13
CA SER A 21 -17.21 4.98 3.92
C SER A 21 -15.78 4.50 4.15
N SER A 22 -15.30 4.46 5.40
CA SER A 22 -13.94 4.00 5.69
C SER A 22 -13.85 2.48 5.90
N ILE A 23 -14.98 1.76 5.98
CA ILE A 23 -15.02 0.31 5.96
C ILE A 23 -15.11 -0.13 4.51
N ARG A 24 -14.15 -0.96 4.06
CA ARG A 24 -14.12 -1.48 2.70
C ARG A 24 -13.57 -2.89 2.66
N THR A 25 -14.04 -3.65 1.68
CA THR A 25 -13.55 -5.00 1.40
C THR A 25 -12.55 -4.91 0.26
N ILE A 26 -11.33 -5.39 0.50
CA ILE A 26 -10.31 -5.54 -0.53
C ILE A 26 -10.20 -7.02 -0.90
N ARG A 27 -10.05 -7.31 -2.20
CA ARG A 27 -9.71 -8.65 -2.65
C ARG A 27 -8.21 -8.86 -2.47
N LEU A 28 -7.86 -10.00 -1.91
CA LEU A 28 -6.48 -10.47 -1.79
C LEU A 28 -6.31 -11.66 -2.72
N CYS A 29 -5.14 -11.81 -3.34
CA CYS A 29 -4.80 -13.03 -4.05
C CYS A 29 -4.60 -14.19 -3.05
N ASP A 30 -4.74 -15.42 -3.54
CA ASP A 30 -4.64 -16.63 -2.73
C ASP A 30 -3.29 -16.73 -2.01
N GLU A 31 -2.22 -16.28 -2.66
CA GLU A 31 -0.88 -16.24 -2.08
C GLU A 31 -0.80 -15.30 -0.87
N CYS A 32 -1.42 -14.12 -0.94
CA CYS A 32 -1.53 -13.24 0.22
C CYS A 32 -2.33 -13.89 1.35
N ILE A 33 -3.44 -14.56 1.04
CA ILE A 33 -4.27 -15.26 2.04
C ILE A 33 -3.46 -16.38 2.70
N ARG A 34 -2.71 -17.16 1.91
CA ARG A 34 -1.82 -18.23 2.40
C ARG A 34 -0.79 -17.66 3.37
N LEU A 35 -0.06 -16.62 2.98
CA LEU A 35 0.98 -15.99 3.82
C LEU A 35 0.40 -15.41 5.11
N LEU A 36 -0.77 -14.76 5.07
CA LEU A 36 -1.42 -14.24 6.28
C LEU A 36 -1.89 -15.37 7.21
N SER A 37 -2.35 -16.48 6.63
CA SER A 37 -2.81 -17.66 7.38
C SER A 37 -1.64 -18.36 8.07
N GLU A 38 -0.53 -18.55 7.38
CA GLU A 38 0.72 -19.10 7.95
C GLU A 38 1.26 -18.19 9.05
N LEU A 39 1.28 -16.88 8.80
CA LEU A 39 1.72 -15.90 9.79
C LEU A 39 0.86 -16.01 11.04
N LYS A 40 -0.47 -16.14 10.91
CA LYS A 40 -1.41 -16.32 12.03
C LYS A 40 -1.21 -17.65 12.76
N ALA A 41 -1.02 -18.74 12.04
CA ALA A 41 -0.79 -20.07 12.60
C ALA A 41 0.51 -20.12 13.42
N ASN A 42 1.56 -19.46 12.96
CA ASN A 42 2.89 -19.47 13.60
C ASN A 42 3.07 -18.41 14.70
N GLN A 43 2.02 -17.67 15.09
CA GLN A 43 2.13 -16.65 16.13
C GLN A 43 2.41 -17.25 17.51
N ILE A 44 3.45 -16.73 18.15
CA ILE A 44 3.76 -16.95 19.57
C ILE A 44 4.11 -15.58 20.18
N PRO A 45 3.41 -15.13 21.24
CA PRO A 45 2.19 -15.73 21.79
C PRO A 45 1.01 -15.64 20.80
N LYS A 46 -0.03 -16.46 21.02
CA LYS A 46 -1.27 -16.38 20.24
C LYS A 46 -1.96 -15.04 20.51
N SER A 47 -2.49 -14.43 19.46
CA SER A 47 -3.14 -13.13 19.52
C SER A 47 -4.47 -13.13 18.75
N LYS A 48 -5.34 -12.17 19.01
CA LYS A 48 -6.48 -11.86 18.12
C LYS A 48 -6.04 -11.16 16.83
N TYR A 49 -4.91 -10.46 16.83
CA TYR A 49 -4.42 -9.68 15.69
C TYR A 49 -3.69 -10.55 14.66
N ILE A 50 -3.67 -10.13 13.39
CA ILE A 50 -2.82 -10.76 12.36
C ILE A 50 -1.37 -10.30 12.51
N PHE A 51 -1.10 -9.05 12.86
CA PHE A 51 0.27 -8.53 13.05
C PHE A 51 0.53 -8.09 14.49
N PRO A 52 0.54 -9.01 15.48
CA PRO A 52 0.77 -8.65 16.87
C PRO A 52 2.22 -8.24 17.12
N SER A 53 2.47 -7.59 18.25
CA SER A 53 3.79 -7.49 18.87
C SER A 53 4.31 -8.90 19.15
N SER A 54 5.55 -9.19 18.72
CA SER A 54 6.18 -10.49 18.95
C SER A 54 6.60 -10.71 20.41
N VAL A 55 6.53 -9.67 21.24
CA VAL A 55 6.87 -9.73 22.67
C VAL A 55 5.61 -9.88 23.51
N THR A 56 4.59 -9.05 23.24
CA THR A 56 3.41 -8.93 24.11
C THR A 56 2.16 -9.61 23.56
N GLY A 57 2.14 -9.99 22.28
CA GLY A 57 0.91 -10.45 21.61
C GLY A 57 -0.12 -9.36 21.33
N GLU A 58 0.06 -8.16 21.88
CA GLU A 58 -0.82 -7.02 21.72
C GLU A 58 -0.53 -6.22 20.45
N ILE A 59 -1.19 -5.08 20.28
CA ILE A 59 -0.99 -4.23 19.10
C ILE A 59 0.47 -3.81 18.98
N ARG A 60 1.00 -3.97 17.78
CA ARG A 60 2.36 -3.58 17.46
C ARG A 60 2.48 -2.06 17.41
N ASP A 61 3.49 -1.55 18.08
CA ASP A 61 3.87 -0.14 18.03
C ASP A 61 4.27 0.26 16.59
N THR A 62 3.76 1.41 16.13
CA THR A 62 3.97 1.88 14.75
C THR A 62 5.41 2.27 14.50
N SER A 63 6.11 2.82 15.50
CA SER A 63 7.53 3.17 15.38
C SER A 63 8.39 1.90 15.22
N ALA A 64 8.00 0.78 15.82
CA ALA A 64 8.66 -0.51 15.63
C ALA A 64 8.48 -1.05 14.20
N VAL A 65 7.35 -0.79 13.56
CA VAL A 65 7.11 -1.12 12.14
C VAL A 65 8.03 -0.29 11.24
N THR A 66 8.07 1.04 11.44
CA THR A 66 8.96 1.93 10.68
C THR A 66 10.43 1.56 10.82
N ARG A 67 10.90 1.30 12.05
CA ARG A 67 12.27 0.82 12.30
C ARG A 67 12.55 -0.50 11.58
N ARG A 68 11.58 -1.42 11.54
CA ARG A 68 11.74 -2.70 10.84
C ARG A 68 11.83 -2.49 9.32
N LEU A 69 11.02 -1.59 8.76
CA LEU A 69 11.10 -1.24 7.34
C LEU A 69 12.49 -0.71 6.99
N HIS A 70 13.00 0.28 7.72
CA HIS A 70 14.35 0.82 7.45
C HIS A 70 15.43 -0.25 7.51
N ARG A 71 15.39 -1.16 8.49
CA ARG A 71 16.35 -2.27 8.56
C ARG A 71 16.27 -3.21 7.35
N ILE A 72 15.08 -3.46 6.81
CA ILE A 72 14.91 -4.28 5.61
C ILE A 72 15.52 -3.56 4.40
N GLN A 73 15.28 -2.25 4.28
CA GLN A 73 15.80 -1.44 3.19
C GLN A 73 17.32 -1.32 3.21
N ASP A 74 17.91 -1.06 4.39
CA ASP A 74 19.35 -1.00 4.57
C ASP A 74 20.02 -2.34 4.19
N ARG A 75 19.38 -3.48 4.53
CA ARG A 75 19.87 -4.82 4.16
C ARG A 75 19.70 -5.14 2.67
N ALA A 76 18.68 -4.59 2.04
CA ALA A 76 18.42 -4.78 0.61
C ALA A 76 19.23 -3.81 -0.27
N GLY A 77 19.90 -2.82 0.31
CA GLY A 77 20.65 -1.80 -0.44
C GLY A 77 19.76 -0.85 -1.23
N VAL A 78 18.52 -0.65 -0.80
CA VAL A 78 17.55 0.22 -1.50
C VAL A 78 17.36 1.57 -0.80
N PRO A 79 16.95 2.63 -1.51
CA PRO A 79 16.65 3.92 -0.90
C PRO A 79 15.61 3.79 0.21
N ARG A 80 15.76 4.62 1.25
CA ARG A 80 14.79 4.67 2.35
C ARG A 80 13.49 5.32 1.90
N ILE A 81 12.39 4.69 2.30
CA ILE A 81 11.02 5.18 2.04
C ILE A 81 10.22 5.09 3.33
N ARG A 82 9.18 5.89 3.42
CA ARG A 82 8.25 5.89 4.55
C ARG A 82 7.23 4.77 4.36
N PHE A 83 6.61 4.33 5.45
CA PHE A 83 5.68 3.21 5.39
C PHE A 83 4.49 3.46 4.45
N HIS A 84 3.99 4.70 4.37
CA HIS A 84 2.90 5.05 3.45
C HIS A 84 3.35 5.19 1.99
N ASP A 85 4.65 5.27 1.72
CA ASP A 85 5.15 5.26 0.34
C ASP A 85 4.89 3.88 -0.31
N LEU A 86 4.79 2.79 0.47
CA LEU A 86 4.34 1.48 -0.02
C LEU A 86 2.92 1.53 -0.62
N ARG A 87 2.04 2.34 -0.02
CA ARG A 87 0.68 2.55 -0.51
C ARG A 87 0.67 3.39 -1.78
N HIS A 88 1.59 4.35 -1.89
CA HIS A 88 1.80 5.09 -3.13
C HIS A 88 2.32 4.18 -4.25
N SER A 89 3.29 3.32 -3.97
CA SER A 89 3.80 2.34 -4.94
C SER A 89 2.68 1.41 -5.44
N PHE A 90 1.82 0.90 -4.57
CA PHE A 90 0.68 0.09 -4.99
C PHE A 90 -0.23 0.83 -5.99
N ALA A 91 -0.51 2.10 -5.73
CA ALA A 91 -1.37 2.90 -6.58
C ALA A 91 -0.74 3.17 -7.95
N THR A 92 0.52 3.62 -7.97
CA THR A 92 1.30 3.84 -9.21
C THR A 92 1.34 2.56 -10.04
N LEU A 93 1.75 1.44 -9.46
CA LEU A 93 1.84 0.15 -10.16
C LEU A 93 0.47 -0.30 -10.68
N SER A 94 -0.61 -0.09 -9.92
CA SER A 94 -1.95 -0.48 -10.39
C SER A 94 -2.39 0.34 -11.61
N LEU A 95 -2.12 1.65 -11.61
CA LEU A 95 -2.43 2.53 -12.74
C LEU A 95 -1.57 2.20 -13.97
N GLU A 96 -0.28 1.94 -13.78
CA GLU A 96 0.63 1.51 -14.85
C GLU A 96 0.19 0.19 -15.50
N GLN A 97 -0.43 -0.71 -14.74
CA GLN A 97 -1.04 -1.94 -15.25
C GLN A 97 -2.44 -1.73 -15.86
N GLY A 98 -2.87 -0.48 -16.05
CA GLY A 98 -4.12 -0.13 -16.72
C GLY A 98 -5.38 -0.16 -15.84
N MET A 99 -5.24 -0.29 -14.51
CA MET A 99 -6.39 -0.19 -13.62
C MET A 99 -6.94 1.23 -13.63
N ASP A 100 -8.26 1.39 -13.64
CA ASP A 100 -8.87 2.72 -13.63
C ASP A 100 -8.68 3.42 -12.26
N ILE A 101 -8.54 4.75 -12.32
CA ILE A 101 -8.27 5.57 -11.13
C ILE A 101 -9.36 5.49 -10.07
N LYS A 102 -10.62 5.25 -10.46
CA LYS A 102 -11.74 5.15 -9.52
C LYS A 102 -11.65 3.84 -8.73
N THR A 103 -11.31 2.74 -9.38
CA THR A 103 -11.04 1.45 -8.73
C THR A 103 -9.86 1.54 -7.77
N VAL A 104 -8.72 2.10 -8.22
CA VAL A 104 -7.55 2.30 -7.35
C VAL A 104 -7.91 3.17 -6.15
N SER A 105 -8.60 4.29 -6.35
CA SER A 105 -9.03 5.19 -5.26
C SER A 105 -9.96 4.50 -4.27
N HIS A 106 -10.88 3.64 -4.75
CA HIS A 106 -11.77 2.85 -3.91
C HIS A 106 -11.00 1.83 -3.06
N MET A 107 -10.04 1.10 -3.65
CA MET A 107 -9.20 0.14 -2.94
C MET A 107 -8.35 0.80 -1.85
N LEU A 108 -7.83 2.00 -2.14
CA LEU A 108 -7.10 2.81 -1.17
C LEU A 108 -8.05 3.37 -0.10
N GLY A 109 -9.31 3.65 -0.43
CA GLY A 109 -10.25 4.30 0.48
C GLY A 109 -9.94 5.78 0.68
N HIS A 110 -9.49 6.45 -0.39
CA HIS A 110 -9.48 7.91 -0.42
C HIS A 110 -10.92 8.37 -0.67
N THR A 111 -11.48 9.14 0.27
CA THR A 111 -12.81 9.75 0.14
C THR A 111 -12.85 10.77 -0.99
N ASP A 112 -11.69 11.32 -1.35
CA ASP A 112 -11.50 12.24 -2.46
C ASP A 112 -10.57 11.62 -3.52
N ALA A 113 -11.11 11.38 -4.70
CA ALA A 113 -10.35 10.91 -5.86
C ALA A 113 -9.35 11.97 -6.35
N GLY A 114 -9.57 13.26 -6.05
CA GLY A 114 -8.67 14.36 -6.38
C GLY A 114 -7.29 14.25 -5.73
N PHE A 115 -7.20 13.70 -4.52
CA PHE A 115 -5.91 13.42 -3.87
C PHE A 115 -5.13 12.33 -4.62
N THR A 116 -5.81 11.26 -5.04
CA THR A 116 -5.24 10.19 -5.88
C THR A 116 -4.79 10.78 -7.22
N MET A 117 -5.65 11.55 -7.89
CA MET A 117 -5.36 12.09 -9.23
C MET A 117 -4.21 13.10 -9.24
N ASN A 118 -4.16 14.01 -8.26
CA ASN A 118 -3.03 14.95 -8.12
C ASN A 118 -1.72 14.25 -7.77
N THR A 119 -1.76 13.09 -7.11
CA THR A 119 -0.54 12.33 -6.74
C THR A 119 0.00 11.50 -7.91
N TYR A 120 -0.85 11.06 -8.85
CA TYR A 120 -0.46 10.13 -9.93
C TYR A 120 -0.59 10.70 -11.35
N MET A 121 -0.67 12.02 -11.48
CA MET A 121 -0.80 12.72 -12.77
C MET A 121 0.25 12.29 -13.81
N HIS A 122 1.50 12.09 -13.40
CA HIS A 122 2.57 11.62 -14.31
C HIS A 122 2.31 10.23 -14.92
N VAL A 123 1.66 9.34 -14.17
CA VAL A 123 1.28 8.02 -14.69
C VAL A 123 0.18 8.19 -15.73
N THR A 124 -0.78 9.08 -15.48
CA THR A 124 -1.88 9.33 -16.42
C THR A 124 -1.40 9.94 -17.74
N ASP A 125 -0.37 10.80 -17.71
CA ASP A 125 0.21 11.38 -18.93
C ASP A 125 0.83 10.29 -19.81
N SER A 126 1.59 9.38 -19.20
CA SER A 126 2.19 8.22 -19.90
C SER A 126 1.13 7.28 -20.49
N MET A 127 0.03 7.07 -19.76
CA MET A 127 -1.10 6.29 -20.26
C MET A 127 -1.80 6.98 -21.45
N GLN A 128 -1.96 8.31 -21.41
CA GLN A 128 -2.55 9.07 -22.52
C GLN A 128 -1.70 8.98 -23.78
N GLU A 129 -0.37 9.06 -23.64
CA GLU A 129 0.56 8.88 -24.76
C GLU A 129 0.45 7.48 -25.37
N ASN A 130 0.39 6.43 -24.54
CA ASN A 130 0.17 5.06 -25.02
C ASN A 130 -1.16 4.90 -25.77
N VAL A 131 -2.24 5.53 -25.29
CA VAL A 131 -3.54 5.52 -25.99
C VAL A 131 -3.44 6.25 -27.32
N ALA A 132 -2.80 7.43 -27.36
CA ALA A 132 -2.60 8.18 -28.60
C ALA A 132 -1.82 7.37 -29.64
N ASN A 133 -0.73 6.72 -29.23
CA ASN A 133 0.07 5.86 -30.09
C ASN A 133 -0.72 4.64 -30.59
N THR A 134 -1.51 4.00 -29.71
CA THR A 134 -2.37 2.87 -30.08
C THR A 134 -3.42 3.28 -31.11
N MET A 135 -4.06 4.43 -30.92
CA MET A 135 -5.03 4.99 -31.87
C MET A 135 -4.37 5.37 -33.19
N GLY A 136 -3.18 5.97 -33.15
CA GLY A 136 -2.38 6.26 -34.35
C GLY A 136 -2.07 5.00 -35.16
N ASN A 137 -1.67 3.91 -34.50
CA ASN A 137 -1.42 2.62 -35.14
C ASN A 137 -2.69 1.99 -35.73
N LEU A 138 -3.81 2.06 -35.01
CA LEU A 138 -5.10 1.51 -35.46
C LEU A 138 -5.65 2.27 -36.68
N LEU A 139 -5.47 3.59 -36.71
CA LEU A 139 -5.88 4.42 -37.85
C LEU A 139 -4.88 4.30 -39.02
N GLY A 140 -3.58 4.25 -38.75
CA GLY A 140 -2.53 4.14 -39.76
C GLY A 140 -2.42 2.76 -40.43
N GLY A 141 -2.76 1.69 -39.71
CA GLY A 141 -2.75 0.32 -40.24
C GLY A 141 -3.82 0.05 -41.31
N ASN A 142 -4.87 0.87 -41.39
CA ASN A 142 -5.90 0.76 -42.43
C ASN A 142 -5.56 1.51 -43.73
N VAL A 143 -4.50 2.33 -43.76
CA VAL A 143 -4.12 3.11 -44.95
C VAL A 143 -3.10 2.36 -45.82
N ALA A 144 -2.39 1.37 -45.27
CA ALA A 144 -1.33 0.64 -45.99
C ALA A 144 -1.81 -0.60 -46.80
N ASN A 145 -3.11 -0.94 -46.73
CA ASN A 145 -3.69 -2.12 -47.40
C ASN A 145 -4.83 -1.76 -48.38
N SER A 146 -4.81 -0.56 -48.97
CA SER A 146 -5.78 -0.13 -50.00
C SER A 146 -5.09 0.33 -51.27
#